data_AF-A0A1H0G7T8-F1
#
_entry.id   AF-A0A1H0G7T8-F1
#
_cell.length_a   1.000
_cell.length_b   1.000
_cell.length_c   1.000
_cell.angle_alpha   90.00
_cell.angle_beta   90.00
_cell.angle_gamma   90.00
#
_symmetry.space_group_name_H-M   'P 1'
#
loop_
_entity.id
_entity.type
_entity.pdbx_description
1 polymer ?
#
loop_
_entity_poly.entity_id
_entity_poly.type
_entity_poly.pdbx_seq_one_letter_code
_entity_poly.pdbx_strand_id
1 'polypeptide(L)'
;MQTIAANWAAKEAFSKAMGTGIRGFGLSEVSVLRNEAGAPYFLLTGNARILADQRGYSFSLSLSHTAELALAFVIAYDCKQG
;
A
#
# COMPACT_ATOMS: atom_id res chain seq x y z
N MET A 1 8.55 -11.83 12.68
CA MET A 1 9.20 -10.50 12.61
C MET A 1 9.22 -9.94 11.20
N GLN A 2 9.65 -10.73 10.20
CA GLN A 2 9.71 -10.34 8.78
C GLN A 2 8.43 -9.74 8.21
N THR A 3 7.29 -10.35 8.47
CA THR A 3 5.99 -9.89 7.96
C THR A 3 5.57 -8.53 8.54
N ILE A 4 5.96 -8.21 9.77
CA ILE A 4 5.62 -6.92 10.41
C ILE A 4 6.43 -5.80 9.75
N ALA A 5 7.74 -6.01 9.55
CA ALA A 5 8.61 -5.05 8.86
C ALA A 5 8.15 -4.82 7.41
N ALA A 6 7.82 -5.89 6.67
CA ALA A 6 7.32 -5.80 5.30
C ALA A 6 5.97 -5.05 5.21
N ASN A 7 5.05 -5.32 6.14
CA ASN A 7 3.76 -4.62 6.18
C ASN A 7 3.95 -3.13 6.51
N TRP A 8 4.89 -2.81 7.40
CA TRP A 8 5.18 -1.41 7.73
C TRP A 8 5.81 -0.68 6.53
N ALA A 9 6.79 -1.31 5.87
CA ALA A 9 7.40 -0.78 4.64
C ALA A 9 6.37 -0.53 3.54
N ALA A 10 5.40 -1.43 3.34
CA ALA A 10 4.32 -1.24 2.38
C ALA A 10 3.42 -0.06 2.71
N LYS A 11 3.05 0.13 3.99
CA LYS A 11 2.20 1.26 4.41
C LYS A 11 2.93 2.60 4.27
N GLU A 12 4.21 2.63 4.63
CA GLU A 12 5.10 3.78 4.40
C GLU A 12 5.18 4.14 2.91
N ALA A 13 5.47 3.15 2.06
CA ALA A 13 5.56 3.32 0.61
C ALA A 13 4.23 3.75 -0.02
N PHE A 14 3.11 3.21 0.44
CA PHE A 14 1.77 3.66 0.05
C PHE A 14 1.54 5.13 0.39
N SER A 15 1.89 5.54 1.62
CA SER A 15 1.71 6.92 2.07
C SER A 15 2.53 7.93 1.22
N LYS A 16 3.70 7.49 0.74
CA LYS A 16 4.57 8.25 -0.16
C LYS A 16 4.03 8.30 -1.59
N ALA A 17 3.55 7.16 -2.11
CA ALA A 17 2.91 7.09 -3.43
C ALA A 17 1.63 7.95 -3.49
N MET A 18 0.89 8.01 -2.38
CA MET A 18 -0.24 8.92 -2.21
C MET A 18 0.17 10.40 -2.11
N GLY A 19 1.45 10.75 -1.92
CA GLY A 19 1.89 12.13 -1.77
C GLY A 19 1.34 12.87 -0.54
N THR A 20 0.69 12.16 0.39
CA THR A 20 0.14 12.70 1.65
C THR A 20 1.12 12.54 2.81
N GLY A 21 2.05 11.57 2.70
CA GLY A 21 2.73 11.01 3.86
C GLY A 21 1.75 10.25 4.76
N ILE A 22 2.17 9.89 5.98
CA ILE A 22 1.31 9.25 7.00
C ILE A 22 0.41 10.32 7.65
N ARG A 23 -0.45 10.95 6.86
CA ARG A 23 -1.39 11.99 7.27
C ARG A 23 -2.68 11.86 6.46
N GLY A 24 -3.81 12.17 7.06
CA GLY A 24 -5.13 12.14 6.41
C GLY A 24 -5.83 10.77 6.38
N PHE A 25 -5.13 9.69 6.71
CA PHE A 25 -5.70 8.36 6.90
C PHE A 25 -4.99 7.63 8.05
N GLY A 26 -5.67 6.67 8.67
CA GLY A 26 -5.10 5.80 9.70
C GLY A 26 -4.30 4.66 9.08
N LEU A 27 -3.16 4.28 9.67
CA LEU A 27 -2.39 3.12 9.21
C LEU A 27 -3.18 1.80 9.25
N SER A 28 -4.18 1.70 10.13
CA SER A 28 -5.12 0.56 10.19
C SER A 28 -6.02 0.48 8.95
N GLU A 29 -6.25 1.59 8.26
CA GLU A 29 -7.10 1.67 7.07
C GLU A 29 -6.39 1.17 5.80
N VAL A 30 -5.09 0.93 5.88
CA VAL A 30 -4.26 0.36 4.81
C VAL A 30 -3.85 -1.05 5.22
N SER A 31 -4.50 -2.05 4.64
CA SER A 31 -4.19 -3.46 4.88
C SER A 31 -3.43 -4.05 3.70
N VAL A 32 -2.40 -4.85 4.00
CA VAL A 32 -1.60 -5.56 3.00
C VAL A 32 -2.03 -7.02 3.03
N LEU A 33 -2.70 -7.45 1.98
CA LEU A 33 -3.19 -8.81 1.81
C LEU A 33 -2.41 -9.52 0.70
N ARG A 34 -2.61 -10.83 0.55
CA ARG A 34 -2.00 -11.65 -0.51
C ARG A 34 -3.10 -12.46 -1.17
N ASN A 35 -3.08 -12.55 -2.50
CA ASN A 35 -4.02 -13.38 -3.23
C ASN A 35 -3.63 -14.87 -3.14
N GLU A 36 -4.41 -15.75 -3.77
CA GLU A 36 -4.16 -17.20 -3.78
C GLU A 36 -2.78 -17.57 -4.37
N ALA A 37 -2.28 -16.77 -5.32
CA ALA A 37 -0.94 -16.91 -5.89
C ALA A 37 0.18 -16.30 -5.02
N GLY A 38 -0.16 -15.71 -3.87
CA GLY A 38 0.77 -15.07 -2.93
C GLY A 38 1.17 -13.64 -3.29
N ALA A 39 0.66 -13.07 -4.37
CA ALA A 39 0.97 -11.70 -4.78
C ALA A 39 0.32 -10.69 -3.83
N PRO A 40 1.09 -9.72 -3.29
CA PRO A 40 0.58 -8.78 -2.31
C PRO A 40 -0.25 -7.67 -2.97
N TYR A 41 -1.32 -7.23 -2.29
CA TYR A 41 -2.17 -6.12 -2.73
C TYR A 41 -2.69 -5.31 -1.53
N PHE A 42 -3.14 -4.08 -1.80
CA PHE A 42 -3.74 -3.23 -0.79
C PHE A 42 -5.25 -3.44 -0.70
N LEU A 43 -5.74 -3.61 0.53
CA LEU A 43 -7.14 -3.39 0.87
C LEU A 43 -7.24 -2.08 1.63
N LEU A 44 -7.90 -1.09 1.02
CA LEU A 44 -8.11 0.23 1.59
C LEU A 44 -9.51 0.34 2.17
N THR A 45 -9.62 0.93 3.35
CA THR A 45 -10.89 1.26 4.01
C THR A 45 -10.94 2.72 4.44
N GLY A 46 -12.09 3.20 4.89
CA GLY A 46 -12.24 4.53 5.48
C GLY A 46 -11.63 5.65 4.64
N ASN A 47 -10.86 6.53 5.28
CA ASN A 47 -10.29 7.71 4.62
C ASN A 47 -9.22 7.36 3.57
N ALA A 48 -8.44 6.29 3.78
CA ALA A 48 -7.45 5.85 2.81
C ALA A 48 -8.09 5.51 1.45
N ARG A 49 -9.23 4.82 1.48
CA ARG A 49 -10.00 4.50 0.27
C ARG A 49 -10.59 5.74 -0.37
N ILE A 50 -11.25 6.59 0.43
CA ILE A 50 -11.87 7.82 -0.08
C ILE A 50 -10.84 8.71 -0.78
N LEU A 51 -9.65 8.88 -0.19
CA LEU A 51 -8.57 9.67 -0.79
C LEU A 51 -8.03 9.06 -2.09
N ALA A 52 -7.88 7.73 -2.14
CA ALA A 52 -7.45 7.04 -3.35
C ALA A 52 -8.47 7.20 -4.48
N ASP A 53 -9.76 7.00 -4.17
CA ASP A 53 -10.87 7.11 -5.12
C ASP A 53 -11.01 8.55 -5.64
N GLN A 54 -10.92 9.56 -4.76
CA GLN A 54 -10.96 10.99 -5.15
C GLN A 54 -9.83 11.38 -6.10
N ARG A 55 -8.66 10.75 -5.96
CA ARG A 55 -7.52 10.97 -6.85
C ARG A 55 -7.55 10.09 -8.10
N GLY A 56 -8.47 9.13 -8.17
CA GLY A 56 -8.55 8.18 -9.26
C GLY A 56 -7.36 7.20 -9.30
N TYR A 57 -6.73 6.92 -8.16
CA TYR A 57 -5.53 6.08 -8.11
C TYR A 57 -5.84 4.61 -7.84
N SER A 58 -5.13 3.76 -8.57
CA SER A 58 -4.94 2.35 -8.30
C SER A 58 -3.49 2.07 -7.92
N PHE A 59 -3.24 0.94 -7.25
CA PHE A 59 -1.92 0.63 -6.69
C PHE A 59 -1.46 -0.77 -7.04
N SER A 60 -0.21 -0.86 -7.47
CA SER A 60 0.54 -2.12 -7.55
C SER A 60 1.54 -2.18 -6.40
N LEU A 61 1.61 -3.31 -5.72
CA LEU A 61 2.48 -3.55 -4.59
C LEU A 61 3.41 -4.73 -4.87
N SER A 62 4.70 -4.54 -4.57
CA SER A 62 5.68 -5.61 -4.49
C SER A 62 6.42 -5.54 -3.17
N LEU A 63 6.66 -6.71 -2.58
CA LEU A 63 7.34 -6.88 -1.30
C LEU A 63 8.55 -7.78 -1.49
N SER A 64 9.70 -7.34 -0.98
CA SER A 64 10.91 -8.16 -0.88
C SER A 64 11.46 -8.05 0.53
N HIS A 65 11.86 -9.17 1.11
CA HIS A 65 12.45 -9.17 2.45
C HIS A 65 13.54 -10.23 2.55
N THR A 66 14.57 -9.91 3.31
CA THR A 66 15.68 -10.80 3.70
C THR A 66 15.67 -10.93 5.23
N ALA A 67 16.60 -11.71 5.80
CA ALA A 67 16.73 -11.83 7.25
C ALA A 67 16.88 -10.47 7.97
N GLU A 68 17.40 -9.45 7.29
CA GLU A 68 17.81 -8.18 7.87
C GLU A 68 17.06 -6.96 7.31
N LEU A 69 16.44 -7.08 6.13
CA LEU A 69 15.83 -5.95 5.43
C LEU A 69 14.42 -6.26 4.94
N ALA A 70 13.53 -5.29 4.99
CA ALA A 70 12.23 -5.33 4.33
C ALA A 70 12.09 -4.12 3.38
N LEU A 71 11.76 -4.41 2.13
CA LEU A 71 11.57 -3.45 1.05
C LEU A 71 10.15 -3.58 0.50
N ALA A 72 9.54 -2.44 0.21
CA ALA A 72 8.26 -2.36 -0.46
C ALA A 72 8.32 -1.36 -1.60
N PHE A 73 7.81 -1.76 -2.75
CA PHE A 73 7.65 -0.89 -3.91
C PHE A 73 6.17 -0.73 -4.20
N VAL A 74 5.71 0.51 -4.24
CA VAL A 74 4.32 0.88 -4.53
C VAL A 74 4.30 1.80 -5.73
N ILE A 75 3.50 1.44 -6.72
CA ILE A 75 3.21 2.28 -7.88
C ILE A 75 1.77 2.72 -7.77
N ALA A 76 1.55 4.03 -7.61
CA ALA A 76 0.25 4.65 -7.82
C ALA A 76 0.12 4.98 -9.32
N TYR A 77 -0.98 4.58 -9.92
CA TYR A 77 -1.27 4.87 -11.32
C TYR A 77 -2.73 5.26 -11.47
N ASP A 78 -3.01 6.12 -12.44
CA ASP A 78 -4.38 6.51 -12.74
C ASP A 78 -5.16 5.27 -13.19
N CYS A 79 -6.27 5.00 -12.50
CA CYS A 79 -7.27 4.11 -13.04
C CYS A 79 -7.88 4.87 -14.21
N LYS A 80 -7.47 4.56 -15.44
CA LYS A 80 -8.12 5.11 -16.64
C LYS A 80 -9.62 4.83 -16.51
N GLN A 81 -10.39 5.87 -16.25
CA GLN A 81 -11.81 5.85 -16.53
C GLN A 81 -11.92 5.90 -18.04
N GLY A 82 -12.10 4.73 -18.65
CA GLY A 82 -12.66 4.64 -19.99
C GLY A 82 -14.10 5.12 -19.96
#